data_AF-A0A926GCH9-F1
#
_entry.id   AF-A0A926GCH9-F1
#
_cell.length_a   1.000
_cell.length_b   1.000
_cell.length_c   1.000
_cell.angle_alpha   90.00
_cell.angle_beta   90.00
_cell.angle_gamma   90.00
#
_symmetry.space_group_name_H-M   'P 1'
#
loop_
_entity.id
_entity.type
_entity.pdbx_description
1 polymer ?
#
loop_
_entity_poly.entity_id
_entity_poly.type
_entity_poly.pdbx_seq_one_letter_code
_entity_poly.pdbx_strand_id
1 'polypeptide(L)'
;MLAKDDDEHPVPPELHATFHKIADAFAAGDYLLRNHAIGGVSAVAPSTAESIATSISAYGDCLAPLNPSTWDHAVYRWMGGYWQLLIDLTTQSEEVSDLTLHAKLHDAEPPTLEIESVHVP
;
A
#
# COMPACT_ATOMS: atom_id res chain seq x y z
N MET A 1 17.78 6.78 -4.30
CA MET A 1 17.43 5.54 -5.02
C MET A 1 17.42 4.43 -4.00
N LEU A 2 16.37 3.62 -3.96
CA LEU A 2 16.22 2.52 -2.99
C LEU A 2 17.31 1.46 -3.19
N ALA A 3 17.64 0.73 -2.12
CA ALA A 3 18.63 -0.35 -2.17
C ALA A 3 18.15 -1.50 -3.07
N LYS A 4 19.05 -2.07 -3.88
CA LYS A 4 18.76 -3.20 -4.79
C LYS A 4 19.38 -4.49 -4.27
N ASP A 5 19.04 -4.84 -3.04
CA ASP A 5 19.47 -6.06 -2.36
C ASP A 5 18.25 -6.81 -1.77
N ASP A 6 18.48 -8.05 -1.36
CA ASP A 6 17.44 -8.96 -0.88
C ASP A 6 17.05 -8.77 0.60
N ASP A 7 17.70 -7.82 1.28
CA ASP A 7 17.38 -7.45 2.66
C ASP A 7 16.11 -6.58 2.73
N GLU A 8 15.50 -6.55 3.92
CA GLU A 8 14.38 -5.66 4.22
C GLU A 8 14.90 -4.31 4.74
N HIS A 9 14.32 -3.24 4.22
CA HIS A 9 14.67 -1.86 4.56
C HIS A 9 13.42 -1.06 4.92
N PRO A 10 13.52 -0.05 5.80
CA PRO A 10 12.38 0.81 6.13
C PRO A 10 11.90 1.60 4.91
N VAL A 11 10.59 1.72 4.73
CA VAL A 11 9.99 2.54 3.66
C VAL A 11 10.38 4.02 3.88
N PRO A 12 10.98 4.68 2.89
CA PRO A 12 11.53 6.01 3.12
C PRO A 12 10.43 7.09 3.13
N PRO A 13 10.66 8.22 3.85
CA PRO A 13 9.64 9.25 4.06
C PRO A 13 9.03 9.85 2.79
N GLU A 14 9.76 9.84 1.67
CA GLU A 14 9.28 10.40 0.40
C GLU A 14 8.08 9.61 -0.17
N LEU A 15 7.91 8.34 0.22
CA LEU A 15 6.79 7.50 -0.20
C LEU A 15 5.60 7.57 0.76
N HIS A 16 5.79 8.04 2.00
CA HIS A 16 4.74 8.05 3.03
C HIS A 16 3.50 8.82 2.57
N ALA A 17 3.71 10.00 1.95
CA ALA A 17 2.61 10.82 1.45
C ALA A 17 1.79 10.14 0.33
N THR A 18 2.41 9.26 -0.45
CA THR A 18 1.73 8.48 -1.50
C THR A 18 0.85 7.42 -0.86
N PHE A 19 1.37 6.66 0.10
CA PHE A 19 0.63 5.60 0.79
C PHE A 19 -0.48 6.14 1.70
N HIS A 20 -0.31 7.31 2.32
CA HIS A 20 -1.41 8.00 3.02
C HIS A 20 -2.59 8.25 2.07
N LYS A 21 -2.34 8.78 0.87
CA LYS A 21 -3.42 9.03 -0.11
C LYS A 21 -4.09 7.75 -0.58
N ILE A 22 -3.35 6.65 -0.70
CA ILE A 22 -3.90 5.34 -1.08
C ILE A 22 -4.82 4.82 0.04
N ALA A 23 -4.35 4.86 1.29
CA ALA A 23 -5.15 4.45 2.44
C ALA A 23 -6.41 5.30 2.60
N ASP A 24 -6.31 6.63 2.43
CA ASP A 24 -7.46 7.53 2.47
C ASP A 24 -8.48 7.20 1.36
N ALA A 25 -8.01 6.90 0.14
CA ALA A 25 -8.87 6.50 -0.95
C ALA A 25 -9.57 5.16 -0.67
N PHE A 26 -8.85 4.19 -0.09
CA PHE A 26 -9.41 2.89 0.27
C PHE A 26 -10.41 3.00 1.43
N ALA A 27 -10.15 3.86 2.42
CA ALA A 27 -11.08 4.19 3.50
C ALA A 27 -12.37 4.85 2.96
N ALA A 28 -12.27 5.61 1.87
CA ALA A 28 -13.42 6.16 1.16
C ALA A 28 -14.11 5.16 0.21
N GLY A 29 -13.63 3.91 0.13
CA GLY A 29 -14.16 2.86 -0.75
C GLY A 29 -13.73 3.00 -2.23
N ASP A 30 -12.79 3.88 -2.54
CA ASP A 30 -12.25 4.06 -3.89
C ASP A 30 -11.06 3.10 -4.16
N TYR A 31 -11.34 1.81 -4.13
CA TYR A 31 -10.34 0.76 -4.36
C TYR A 31 -9.76 0.75 -5.78
N LEU A 32 -10.42 1.45 -6.71
CA LEU A 32 -9.95 1.61 -8.08
C LEU A 32 -9.03 2.83 -8.26
N LEU A 33 -8.89 3.68 -7.23
CA LEU A 33 -8.21 4.97 -7.27
C LEU A 33 -8.69 5.87 -8.43
N ARG A 34 -9.99 5.80 -8.76
CA ARG A 34 -10.59 6.58 -9.86
C ARG A 34 -10.97 7.99 -9.45
N ASN A 35 -11.42 8.15 -8.21
CA ASN A 35 -11.82 9.44 -7.65
C ASN A 35 -10.62 10.14 -6.98
N HIS A 36 -9.61 9.36 -6.58
CA HIS A 36 -8.36 9.84 -5.98
C HIS A 36 -7.17 9.48 -6.87
N ALA A 37 -7.00 10.19 -7.99
CA ALA A 37 -5.84 9.99 -8.85
C ALA A 37 -4.55 10.43 -8.12
N ILE A 38 -3.58 9.51 -8.01
CA ILE A 38 -2.31 9.75 -7.31
C ILE A 38 -1.18 9.67 -8.33
N GLY A 39 -0.41 10.76 -8.46
CA GLY A 39 0.72 10.81 -9.39
C GLY A 39 1.75 9.72 -9.10
N GLY A 40 2.20 9.02 -10.14
CA GLY A 40 3.14 7.91 -10.00
C GLY A 40 2.51 6.59 -9.52
N VAL A 41 1.19 6.50 -9.38
CA VAL A 41 0.48 5.27 -9.04
C VAL A 41 -0.34 4.78 -10.25
N SER A 42 -0.17 3.52 -10.61
CA SER A 42 -0.92 2.85 -11.67
C SER A 42 -2.40 2.70 -11.30
N ALA A 43 -3.27 2.71 -12.31
CA ALA A 43 -4.68 2.36 -12.11
C ALA A 43 -4.81 0.93 -11.58
N VAL A 44 -5.67 0.73 -10.59
CA VAL A 44 -5.93 -0.60 -10.02
C VAL A 44 -6.91 -1.35 -10.93
N ALA A 45 -6.57 -2.59 -11.28
CA ALA A 45 -7.45 -3.43 -12.10
C ALA A 45 -8.75 -3.76 -11.35
N PRO A 46 -9.92 -3.88 -12.02
CA PRO A 46 -11.18 -4.18 -11.35
C PRO A 46 -11.18 -5.44 -10.48
N SER A 47 -10.52 -6.51 -10.94
CA SER A 47 -10.39 -7.76 -10.17
C SER A 47 -9.54 -7.59 -8.91
N THR A 48 -8.49 -6.77 -8.98
CA THR A 48 -7.64 -6.44 -7.83
C THR A 48 -8.42 -5.60 -6.82
N ALA A 49 -9.14 -4.59 -7.28
CA ALA A 49 -10.00 -3.76 -6.43
C ALA A 49 -11.11 -4.58 -5.73
N GLU A 50 -11.72 -5.52 -6.44
CA GLU A 50 -12.72 -6.45 -5.86
C GLU A 50 -12.10 -7.35 -4.79
N SER A 51 -10.88 -7.85 -5.02
CA SER A 51 -10.15 -8.68 -4.05
C SER A 51 -9.76 -7.88 -2.80
N ILE A 52 -9.32 -6.63 -2.97
CA ILE A 52 -9.03 -5.70 -1.86
C ILE A 52 -10.30 -5.44 -1.05
N ALA A 53 -11.41 -5.09 -1.71
CA ALA A 53 -12.68 -4.82 -1.05
C ALA A 53 -13.18 -6.05 -0.25
N THR A 54 -13.04 -7.24 -0.84
CA THR A 54 -13.41 -8.50 -0.18
C THR A 54 -12.55 -8.77 1.04
N SER A 55 -11.24 -8.54 0.95
CA SER A 55 -10.30 -8.78 2.06
C SER A 55 -10.55 -7.83 3.23
N ILE A 56 -10.75 -6.53 2.95
CA ILE A 56 -11.10 -5.54 3.97
C ILE A 56 -12.46 -5.86 4.61
N SER A 57 -13.46 -6.23 3.81
CA SER A 57 -14.78 -6.62 4.31
C SER A 57 -14.71 -7.87 5.20
N ALA A 58 -13.89 -8.86 4.81
CA ALA A 58 -13.68 -10.08 5.58
C ALA A 58 -12.92 -9.85 6.89
N TYR A 59 -12.05 -8.83 6.94
CA TYR A 59 -11.38 -8.41 8.18
C TYR A 59 -12.38 -7.93 9.23
N GLY A 60 -13.48 -7.30 8.80
CA GLY A 60 -14.60 -6.95 9.67
C GLY A 60 -14.48 -5.60 10.38
N ASP A 61 -13.53 -4.74 9.96
CA ASP A 61 -13.40 -3.35 10.41
C ASP A 61 -13.25 -2.39 9.22
N CYS A 62 -13.52 -1.11 9.45
CA CYS A 62 -13.34 -0.05 8.48
C CYS A 62 -11.89 0.47 8.51
N LEU A 63 -11.31 0.69 7.34
CA LEU A 63 -10.04 1.39 7.23
C LEU A 63 -10.17 2.85 7.72
N ALA A 64 -9.08 3.35 8.27
CA ALA A 64 -8.89 4.74 8.69
C ALA A 64 -7.59 5.29 8.06
N PRO A 65 -7.36 6.61 8.11
CA PRO A 65 -6.08 7.19 7.68
C PRO A 65 -4.91 6.53 8.41
N LEU A 66 -3.80 6.28 7.70
CA LEU A 66 -2.63 5.63 8.31
C LEU A 66 -2.16 6.38 9.56
N ASN A 67 -1.97 5.64 10.64
CA ASN A 67 -1.34 6.13 11.84
C ASN A 67 0.18 6.21 11.64
N PRO A 68 0.89 7.23 12.17
CA PRO A 68 2.36 7.29 12.08
C PRO A 68 3.09 6.03 12.57
N SER A 69 2.50 5.27 13.52
CA SER A 69 3.07 4.03 14.05
C SER A 69 3.20 2.92 12.99
N THR A 70 2.49 2.99 11.85
CA THR A 70 2.61 1.96 10.78
C THR A 70 3.99 1.98 10.12
N TRP A 71 4.69 3.11 10.15
CA TRP A 71 6.02 3.25 9.54
C TRP A 71 7.12 2.51 10.29
N ASP A 72 6.91 2.16 11.55
CA ASP A 72 7.87 1.39 12.35
C ASP A 72 8.01 -0.06 11.86
N HIS A 73 6.99 -0.55 11.14
CA HIS A 73 6.90 -1.92 10.61
C HIS A 73 6.88 -1.96 9.07
N ALA A 74 6.69 -0.82 8.40
CA ALA A 74 6.65 -0.74 6.95
C ALA A 74 8.03 -1.02 6.34
N VAL A 75 8.10 -2.02 5.45
CA VAL A 75 9.34 -2.44 4.80
C VAL A 75 9.25 -2.43 3.28
N TYR A 76 10.40 -2.33 2.64
CA TYR A 76 10.58 -2.67 1.24
C TYR A 76 11.75 -3.64 1.03
N ARG A 77 11.71 -4.39 -0.06
CA ARG A 77 12.78 -5.31 -0.49
C ARG A 77 12.89 -5.38 -2.01
N TRP A 78 14.08 -5.60 -2.55
CA TRP A 78 14.25 -5.78 -4.00
C TRP A 78 13.87 -7.21 -4.43
N MET A 79 13.08 -7.31 -5.50
CA MET A 79 12.56 -8.58 -6.03
C MET A 79 13.12 -8.94 -7.41
N GLY A 80 14.27 -8.38 -7.81
CA GLY A 80 14.89 -8.69 -9.10
C GLY A 80 14.21 -8.02 -10.31
N GLY A 81 13.61 -6.85 -10.11
CA GLY A 81 12.97 -6.06 -11.17
C GLY A 81 12.08 -4.92 -10.67
N TYR A 82 11.62 -5.03 -9.42
CA TYR A 82 10.85 -4.02 -8.70
C TYR A 82 11.19 -4.11 -7.21
N TRP A 83 10.87 -3.06 -6.46
CA TRP A 83 10.82 -3.12 -5.00
C TRP A 83 9.43 -3.53 -4.56
N GLN A 84 9.33 -4.60 -3.76
CA GLN A 84 8.10 -4.92 -3.05
C GLN A 84 8.03 -4.03 -1.80
N LEU A 85 6.87 -3.43 -1.55
CA LEU A 85 6.60 -2.64 -0.34
C LEU A 85 5.44 -3.27 0.42
N LEU A 86 5.60 -3.38 1.73
CA LEU A 86 4.62 -3.91 2.67
C LEU A 86 4.30 -2.83 3.70
N ILE A 87 3.04 -2.41 3.75
CA ILE A 87 2.59 -1.35 4.65
C ILE A 87 1.35 -1.84 5.39
N ASP A 88 1.44 -1.99 6.70
CA ASP A 88 0.28 -2.29 7.54
C ASP A 88 -0.69 -1.12 7.55
N LEU A 89 -1.97 -1.44 7.46
CA LEU A 89 -3.06 -0.46 7.40
C LEU A 89 -3.57 -0.14 8.80
N THR A 90 -4.21 1.01 8.91
CA THR A 90 -4.90 1.45 10.12
C THR A 90 -6.40 1.22 9.96
N THR A 91 -7.05 0.74 11.01
CA THR A 91 -8.50 0.55 11.07
C THR A 91 -9.10 1.51 12.11
N GLN A 92 -10.42 1.53 12.26
CA GLN A 92 -11.04 2.34 13.32
C GLN A 92 -10.69 1.85 14.72
N SER A 93 -10.44 0.54 14.87
CA SER A 93 -10.16 -0.08 16.16
C SER A 93 -8.67 -0.20 16.47
N GLU A 94 -7.80 -0.20 15.45
CA GLU A 94 -6.38 -0.53 15.59
C GLU A 94 -5.50 0.51 14.88
N GLU A 95 -4.52 1.06 15.62
CA GLU A 95 -3.55 2.01 15.07
C GLU A 95 -2.67 1.36 13.99
N VAL A 96 -2.30 0.10 14.20
CA VAL A 96 -1.58 -0.77 13.26
C VAL A 96 -2.33 -2.10 13.27
N SER A 97 -2.98 -2.45 12.16
CA SER A 97 -3.75 -3.69 12.01
C SER A 97 -2.92 -4.77 11.30
N ASP A 98 -3.38 -6.02 11.36
CA ASP A 98 -2.76 -7.13 10.62
C ASP A 98 -3.08 -7.09 9.11
N LEU A 99 -3.86 -6.10 8.62
CA LEU A 99 -4.08 -5.92 7.18
C LEU A 99 -2.89 -5.22 6.54
N THR A 100 -2.17 -5.94 5.69
CA THR A 100 -1.01 -5.41 4.98
C THR A 100 -1.36 -5.07 3.53
N LEU A 101 -0.99 -3.88 3.09
CA LEU A 101 -1.01 -3.45 1.70
C LEU A 101 0.29 -3.86 1.01
N HIS A 102 0.16 -4.61 -0.09
CA HIS A 102 1.26 -5.03 -0.94
C HIS A 102 1.32 -4.16 -2.19
N ALA A 103 2.47 -3.55 -2.42
CA ALA A 103 2.72 -2.72 -3.59
C ALA A 103 4.05 -3.07 -4.27
N LYS A 104 4.15 -2.72 -5.55
CA LYS A 104 5.37 -2.82 -6.35
C LYS A 104 5.78 -1.44 -6.80
N LEU A 105 7.00 -1.03 -6.51
CA LEU A 105 7.62 0.13 -7.13
C LEU A 105 8.52 -0.35 -8.26
N HIS A 106 8.15 -0.03 -9.49
CA HIS A 106 8.91 -0.41 -10.68
C HIS A 106 10.11 0.52 -10.86
N ASP A 107 11.27 -0.08 -11.15
CA ASP A 107 12.53 0.59 -11.49
C ASP A 107 12.46 1.11 -12.94
N ALA A 108 11.71 2.18 -13.12
CA ALA A 108 11.47 2.86 -14.39
C ALA A 108 11.57 4.38 -14.22
N GLU A 109 11.60 5.11 -15.33
CA GLU A 109 11.69 6.56 -15.36
C GLU A 109 10.48 7.17 -16.11
N PRO A 110 9.53 7.81 -15.40
CA PRO A 110 9.44 7.97 -13.95
C PRO A 110 9.07 6.67 -13.22
N PRO A 111 9.43 6.53 -11.93
CA PRO A 111 9.09 5.33 -11.16
C PRO A 111 7.58 5.23 -11.00
N THR A 112 7.07 4.01 -11.07
CA THR A 112 5.63 3.75 -11.05
C THR A 112 5.30 2.75 -9.93
N LEU A 113 4.35 3.12 -9.08
CA LEU A 113 3.83 2.30 -8.00
C LEU A 113 2.58 1.54 -8.48
N GLU A 114 2.53 0.25 -8.27
CA GLU A 114 1.41 -0.62 -8.58
C GLU A 114 0.91 -1.26 -7.27
N ILE A 115 -0.41 -1.24 -7.05
CA ILE A 115 -1.02 -1.94 -5.92
C ILE A 115 -1.35 -3.37 -6.34
N GLU A 116 -0.81 -4.33 -5.59
CA GLU A 116 -0.97 -5.75 -5.88
C GLU A 116 -2.15 -6.35 -5.10
N SER A 117 -2.21 -6.12 -3.79
CA SER A 117 -3.26 -6.68 -2.93
C SER A 117 -3.31 -6.01 -1.57
N VAL A 118 -4.36 -6.33 -0.82
CA VAL A 118 -4.49 -6.07 0.63
C VAL A 118 -4.98 -7.36 1.24
N HIS A 119 -4.28 -7.91 2.23
CA HIS A 119 -4.67 -9.14 2.94
C HIS A 119 -3.95 -9.24 4.28
N VAL A 120 -4.38 -10.18 5.11
CA VAL A 120 -3.63 -10.60 6.30
C VAL A 120 -2.59 -11.63 5.84
N PRO A 121 -1.28 -11.39 6.03
CA PRO A 121 -0.19 -12.25 5.52
C PRO A 121 -0.04 -13.59 6.24
#